data_AF-A0A7V9MB71-F1
#
_entry.id   AF-A0A7V9MB71-F1
#
_cell.length_a   1.000
_cell.length_b   1.000
_cell.length_c   1.000
_cell.angle_alpha   90.00
_cell.angle_beta   90.00
_cell.angle_gamma   90.00
#
_symmetry.space_group_name_H-M   'P 1'
#
loop_
_entity.id
_entity.type
_entity.pdbx_description
1 polymer ?
#
loop_
_entity_poly.entity_id
_entity_poly.type
_entity_poly.pdbx_seq_one_letter_code
_entity_poly.pdbx_strand_id
1 'polypeptide(L)'
;MTLPTLITFARTAASLALAMLGAYQHSLPLLLGGLGTYWIGDMADGAVARLTNRETRIGATLDIVCDRLCAAAFYLGFAWYDPSMVVPVGIYLAEFMVIDTFLSMAFLAWPLSSPNYFYLVDRRLWLWNWSKPGKAVNSALFAVLMVLTRDPWLAGAIATMLLTLKVLSTVRLSRLGLPVPRGCLQPVQKSELA
;
A
#
# COMPACT_ATOMS: atom_id res chain seq x y z
N MET A 1 1.57 -13.21 -18.59
CA MET A 1 2.05 -12.39 -17.45
C MET A 1 3.13 -11.45 -17.96
N THR A 2 3.16 -10.19 -17.55
CA THR A 2 4.18 -9.23 -17.99
C THR A 2 5.44 -9.34 -17.12
N LEU A 3 6.59 -8.86 -17.61
CA LEU A 3 7.84 -8.86 -16.84
C LEU A 3 7.72 -8.12 -15.50
N PRO A 4 7.08 -6.94 -15.40
CA PRO A 4 6.83 -6.27 -14.11
C PRO A 4 6.09 -7.16 -13.11
N THR A 5 5.02 -7.83 -13.55
CA THR A 5 4.25 -8.74 -12.68
C THR A 5 5.09 -9.90 -12.14
N LEU A 6 6.02 -10.43 -12.94
CA LEU A 6 6.94 -11.47 -12.46
C LEU A 6 7.85 -10.94 -11.34
N ILE A 7 8.38 -9.72 -11.50
CA ILE A 7 9.20 -9.06 -10.48
C ILE A 7 8.38 -8.85 -9.21
N THR A 8 7.14 -8.39 -9.31
CA THR A 8 6.22 -8.23 -8.18
C THR A 8 6.01 -9.55 -7.42
N PHE A 9 5.80 -10.68 -8.12
CA PHE A 9 5.69 -11.98 -7.46
C PHE A 9 7.00 -12.44 -6.80
N ALA A 10 8.12 -12.30 -7.51
CA ALA A 10 9.43 -12.70 -7.01
C ALA A 10 9.82 -11.90 -5.74
N ARG A 11 9.66 -10.57 -5.77
CA ARG A 11 9.93 -9.72 -4.60
C ARG A 11 9.02 -10.05 -3.43
N THR A 12 7.75 -10.36 -3.70
CA THR A 12 6.78 -10.70 -2.65
C THR A 12 7.16 -12.00 -1.97
N ALA A 13 7.47 -13.05 -2.74
CA ALA A 13 7.89 -14.33 -2.20
C ALA A 13 9.19 -14.20 -1.37
N ALA A 14 10.18 -13.46 -1.88
CA ALA A 14 11.44 -13.26 -1.17
C ALA A 14 11.26 -12.43 0.11
N SER A 15 10.51 -11.32 0.05
CA SER A 15 10.22 -10.48 1.21
C SER A 15 9.46 -11.26 2.30
N LEU A 16 8.44 -12.03 1.93
CA LEU A 16 7.70 -12.89 2.85
C LEU A 16 8.58 -13.95 3.49
N ALA A 17 9.41 -14.64 2.70
CA ALA A 17 10.31 -15.67 3.23
C ALA A 17 11.27 -15.07 4.27
N LEU A 18 11.87 -13.92 3.98
CA LEU A 18 12.76 -13.21 4.90
C LEU A 18 12.02 -12.71 6.14
N ALA A 19 10.82 -12.15 5.99
CA ALA A 19 10.03 -11.67 7.12
C ALA A 19 9.59 -12.83 8.04
N MET A 20 9.13 -13.95 7.47
CA MET A 20 8.74 -15.14 8.24
C MET A 20 9.94 -15.78 8.94
N LEU A 21 11.07 -15.92 8.25
CA LEU A 21 12.32 -16.42 8.87
C LEU A 21 12.81 -15.47 9.97
N GLY A 22 12.71 -14.16 9.75
CA GLY A 22 13.06 -13.15 10.73
C GLY A 22 12.18 -13.20 11.97
N ALA A 23 10.86 -13.36 11.80
CA ALA A 23 9.94 -13.54 12.92
C ALA A 23 10.23 -14.85 13.67
N TYR A 24 10.41 -15.97 12.95
CA TYR A 24 10.70 -17.27 13.54
C TYR A 24 12.01 -17.29 14.33
N GLN A 25 13.07 -16.67 13.81
CA GLN A 25 14.39 -16.61 14.44
C GLN A 25 14.56 -15.43 15.39
N HIS A 26 13.51 -14.62 15.61
CA HIS A 26 13.60 -13.34 16.33
C HIS A 26 14.77 -12.45 15.85
N SER A 27 14.98 -12.38 14.53
CA SER A 27 16.11 -11.71 13.91
C SER A 27 15.68 -10.43 13.21
N LEU A 28 16.02 -9.28 13.81
CA LEU A 28 15.79 -7.97 13.22
C LEU A 28 16.50 -7.79 11.86
N PRO A 29 17.76 -8.23 11.65
CA PRO A 29 18.40 -8.13 10.34
C PRO A 29 17.64 -8.84 9.22
N LEU A 30 17.02 -10.00 9.51
CA LEU A 30 16.19 -10.71 8.53
C LEU A 30 14.88 -9.96 8.24
N LEU A 31 14.23 -9.40 9.26
CA LEU A 31 13.05 -8.54 9.07
C LEU A 31 13.38 -7.31 8.21
N LEU A 32 14.50 -6.64 8.50
CA LEU A 32 14.97 -5.49 7.72
C LEU A 32 15.40 -5.89 6.30
N GLY A 33 15.98 -7.09 6.14
CA GLY A 33 16.25 -7.67 4.83
C GLY A 33 14.97 -7.86 4.02
N GLY A 34 13.92 -8.40 4.64
CA GLY A 34 12.59 -8.55 4.01
C GLY A 34 11.98 -7.21 3.61
N LEU A 35 12.07 -6.19 4.47
CA LEU A 35 11.62 -4.83 4.17
C LEU A 35 12.42 -4.21 3.02
N GLY A 36 13.75 -4.36 3.02
CA GLY A 36 14.62 -3.87 1.96
C GLY A 36 14.35 -4.55 0.62
N THR A 37 14.17 -5.87 0.60
CA THR A 37 13.78 -6.63 -0.60
C THR A 37 12.45 -6.14 -1.15
N TYR A 38 11.47 -5.87 -0.27
CA TYR A 38 10.20 -5.29 -0.67
C TYR A 38 10.41 -3.92 -1.36
N TRP A 39 11.03 -2.94 -0.68
CA TRP A 39 11.17 -1.59 -1.22
C TRP A 39 11.97 -1.55 -2.52
N ILE A 40 13.10 -2.27 -2.59
CA ILE A 40 13.92 -2.30 -3.80
C ILE A 40 13.15 -2.95 -4.94
N GLY A 41 12.42 -4.04 -4.66
CA GLY A 41 11.61 -4.74 -5.65
C GLY A 41 10.47 -3.87 -6.21
N ASP A 42 9.75 -3.16 -5.34
CA ASP A 42 8.65 -2.25 -5.71
C ASP A 42 9.14 -1.07 -6.57
N MET A 43 10.32 -0.53 -6.24
CA MET A 43 10.93 0.48 -7.10
C MET A 43 11.31 -0.10 -8.47
N ALA A 44 11.76 -1.36 -8.51
CA ALA A 44 12.22 -2.03 -9.72
C ALA A 44 11.06 -2.40 -10.66
N ASP A 45 9.98 -3.01 -10.17
CA ASP A 45 8.85 -3.39 -11.04
C ASP A 45 8.16 -2.14 -11.65
N GLY A 46 7.99 -1.08 -10.88
CA GLY A 46 7.46 0.20 -11.35
C GLY A 46 8.38 0.88 -12.36
N ALA A 47 9.70 0.82 -12.17
CA ALA A 47 10.66 1.33 -13.14
C ALA A 47 10.61 0.54 -14.45
N VAL A 48 10.62 -0.80 -14.38
CA VAL A 48 10.55 -1.67 -15.57
C VAL A 48 9.24 -1.46 -16.32
N ALA A 49 8.11 -1.32 -15.62
CA ALA A 49 6.81 -1.08 -16.25
C ALA A 49 6.80 0.22 -17.07
N ARG A 50 7.36 1.30 -16.53
CA ARG A 50 7.45 2.60 -17.21
C ARG A 50 8.44 2.58 -18.37
N LEU A 51 9.63 2.01 -18.16
CA LEU A 51 10.65 1.91 -19.21
C LEU A 51 10.20 1.05 -20.39
N THR A 52 9.35 0.04 -20.13
CA THR A 52 8.83 -0.84 -21.18
C THR A 52 7.47 -0.40 -21.74
N ASN A 53 6.87 0.68 -21.23
CA ASN A 53 5.50 1.12 -21.56
C ASN A 53 4.46 -0.01 -21.40
N ARG A 54 4.62 -0.85 -20.37
CA ARG A 54 3.73 -2.00 -20.07
C ARG A 54 2.98 -1.84 -18.76
N GLU A 55 2.71 -0.61 -18.34
CA GLU A 55 1.85 -0.34 -17.19
C GLU A 55 0.42 -0.82 -17.49
N THR A 56 -0.15 -1.62 -16.59
CA THR A 56 -1.51 -2.14 -16.72
C THR A 56 -2.27 -1.96 -15.42
N ARG A 57 -3.59 -1.79 -15.50
CA ARG A 57 -4.46 -1.65 -14.32
C ARG A 57 -4.42 -2.88 -13.42
N ILE A 58 -4.35 -4.07 -14.04
CA ILE A 58 -4.20 -5.35 -13.34
C ILE A 58 -2.84 -5.41 -12.64
N GLY A 59 -1.77 -5.03 -13.34
CA GLY A 59 -0.42 -4.96 -12.76
C GLY A 59 -0.37 -4.04 -11.55
N ALA A 60 -0.88 -2.81 -11.66
CA ALA A 60 -0.94 -1.86 -10.55
C ALA A 60 -1.82 -2.34 -9.39
N THR A 61 -2.91 -3.06 -9.67
CA THR A 61 -3.76 -3.65 -8.62
C THR A 61 -3.03 -4.75 -7.86
N LEU A 62 -2.36 -5.65 -8.59
CA LEU A 62 -1.59 -6.73 -8.00
C LEU A 62 -0.42 -6.18 -7.16
N ASP A 63 0.27 -5.17 -7.68
CA ASP A 63 1.34 -4.45 -7.01
C ASP A 63 0.90 -3.91 -5.65
N ILE A 64 -0.24 -3.20 -5.60
CA ILE A 64 -0.85 -2.70 -4.36
C ILE A 64 -1.10 -3.85 -3.37
N VAL A 65 -1.70 -4.95 -3.81
CA VAL A 65 -2.03 -6.09 -2.92
C VAL A 65 -0.76 -6.76 -2.40
N CYS A 66 0.25 -6.94 -3.25
CA CYS A 66 1.55 -7.50 -2.89
C CYS A 66 2.30 -6.62 -1.89
N ASP A 67 2.25 -5.30 -2.06
CA ASP A 67 2.80 -4.33 -1.12
C ASP A 67 2.20 -4.45 0.27
N ARG A 68 0.86 -4.55 0.32
CA ARG A 68 0.15 -4.73 1.58
C ARG A 68 0.57 -5.99 2.30
N LEU A 69 0.70 -7.10 1.56
CA LEU A 69 1.13 -8.37 2.11
C LEU A 69 2.57 -8.31 2.63
N CYS A 70 3.50 -7.73 1.88
CA CYS A 70 4.89 -7.57 2.30
C CYS A 70 5.02 -6.67 3.55
N ALA A 71 4.33 -5.53 3.53
CA ALA A 71 4.31 -4.61 4.68
C ALA A 71 3.71 -5.29 5.91
N ALA A 72 2.57 -5.96 5.78
CA ALA A 72 1.94 -6.68 6.89
C ALA A 72 2.88 -7.73 7.49
N ALA A 73 3.56 -8.52 6.66
CA ALA A 73 4.52 -9.51 7.15
C ALA A 73 5.68 -8.88 7.92
N PHE A 74 6.24 -7.77 7.43
CA PHE A 74 7.26 -7.01 8.15
C PHE A 74 6.75 -6.47 9.49
N TYR A 75 5.63 -5.73 9.48
CA TYR A 75 5.14 -5.06 10.67
C TYR A 75 4.64 -6.03 11.73
N LEU A 76 3.96 -7.12 11.35
CA LEU A 76 3.56 -8.18 12.27
C LEU A 76 4.79 -8.90 12.83
N GLY A 77 5.78 -9.21 11.98
CA GLY A 77 7.05 -9.78 12.42
C GLY A 77 7.81 -8.86 13.37
N PHE A 78 7.77 -7.55 13.14
CA PHE A 78 8.39 -6.56 14.01
C PHE A 78 7.65 -6.41 15.34
N ALA A 79 6.31 -6.38 15.34
CA ALA A 79 5.51 -6.38 16.58
C ALA A 79 5.70 -7.67 17.39
N TRP A 80 5.98 -8.79 16.72
CA TRP A 80 6.37 -10.04 17.38
C TRP A 80 7.77 -9.96 17.99
N TYR A 81 8.71 -9.32 17.29
CA TYR A 81 10.08 -9.08 17.78
C TYR A 81 10.13 -8.09 18.95
N ASP A 82 9.34 -7.02 18.89
CA ASP A 82 9.21 -5.99 19.93
C ASP A 82 7.73 -5.77 20.29
N PRO A 83 7.22 -6.46 21.32
CA PRO A 83 5.81 -6.39 21.72
C PRO A 83 5.34 -5.00 22.16
N SER A 84 6.25 -4.08 22.52
CA SER A 84 5.88 -2.70 22.84
C SER A 84 5.25 -1.97 21.65
N MET A 85 5.49 -2.46 20.43
CA MET A 85 5.10 -1.84 19.17
C MET A 85 3.76 -2.35 18.63
N VAL A 86 3.12 -3.31 19.31
CA VAL A 86 1.86 -3.92 18.86
C VAL A 86 0.77 -2.88 18.62
N VAL A 87 0.61 -1.90 19.52
CA VAL A 87 -0.43 -0.87 19.38
C VAL A 87 -0.13 0.09 18.21
N PRO A 88 1.06 0.72 18.12
CA PRO A 88 1.42 1.53 16.95
C PRO A 88 1.30 0.79 15.63
N VAL A 89 1.79 -0.46 15.57
CA VAL A 89 1.70 -1.32 14.39
C VAL A 89 0.25 -1.62 14.04
N GLY A 90 -0.60 -1.93 15.02
CA GLY A 90 -2.01 -2.20 14.79
C GLY A 90 -2.74 -1.00 14.19
N ILE A 91 -2.46 0.21 14.67
CA ILE A 91 -3.02 1.46 14.11
C ILE A 91 -2.56 1.65 12.66
N TYR A 92 -1.24 1.53 12.40
CA TYR A 92 -0.69 1.67 11.06
C TYR A 92 -1.24 0.62 10.11
N LEU A 93 -1.34 -0.65 10.52
CA LEU A 93 -1.90 -1.69 9.67
C LEU A 93 -3.38 -1.47 9.39
N ALA A 94 -4.19 -1.03 10.36
CA ALA A 94 -5.59 -0.71 10.13
C ALA A 94 -5.74 0.41 9.07
N GLU A 95 -4.91 1.45 9.15
CA GLU A 95 -4.83 2.50 8.14
C GLU A 95 -4.38 1.97 6.78
N PHE A 96 -3.20 1.37 6.72
CA PHE A 96 -2.52 0.97 5.49
C PHE A 96 -3.25 -0.16 4.75
N MET A 97 -3.75 -1.15 5.48
CA MET A 97 -4.41 -2.33 4.90
C MET A 97 -5.82 -2.04 4.42
N VAL A 98 -6.55 -1.14 5.07
CA VAL A 98 -7.97 -0.92 4.80
C VAL A 98 -8.16 0.40 4.07
N ILE A 99 -7.83 1.52 4.73
CA ILE A 99 -8.16 2.85 4.23
C ILE A 99 -7.24 3.21 3.06
N ASP A 100 -5.93 3.01 3.21
CA ASP A 100 -4.97 3.31 2.13
C ASP A 100 -5.11 2.33 0.96
N THR A 101 -5.48 1.07 1.21
CA THR A 101 -5.82 0.12 0.13
C THR A 101 -7.04 0.57 -0.64
N PHE A 102 -8.14 0.93 0.04
CA PHE A 102 -9.33 1.47 -0.63
C PHE A 102 -8.99 2.71 -1.47
N LEU A 103 -8.26 3.65 -0.86
CA LEU A 103 -7.83 4.88 -1.52
C LEU A 103 -6.94 4.59 -2.74
N SER A 104 -5.98 3.67 -2.60
CA SER A 104 -5.08 3.27 -3.68
C SER A 104 -5.77 2.50 -4.78
N MET A 105 -6.88 1.81 -4.50
CA MET A 105 -7.71 1.12 -5.50
C MET A 105 -8.70 2.06 -6.19
N ALA A 106 -8.98 3.22 -5.61
CA ALA A 106 -9.96 4.17 -6.14
C ALA A 106 -9.65 4.66 -7.56
N PHE A 107 -8.37 4.65 -7.98
CA PHE A 107 -8.00 4.99 -9.37
C PHE A 107 -8.73 4.14 -10.41
N LEU A 108 -9.20 2.93 -10.04
CA LEU A 108 -9.96 2.04 -10.91
C LEU A 108 -11.33 2.61 -11.32
N ALA A 109 -11.85 3.62 -10.62
CA ALA A 109 -13.06 4.33 -11.05
C ALA A 109 -12.79 5.22 -12.28
N TRP A 110 -11.55 5.69 -12.48
CA TRP A 110 -11.16 6.54 -13.61
C TRP A 110 -10.37 5.77 -14.66
N PRO A 111 -10.27 6.25 -15.92
CA PRO A 111 -9.47 5.64 -16.97
C PRO A 111 -7.95 5.86 -16.76
N LEU A 112 -7.47 5.60 -15.55
CA LEU A 112 -6.06 5.67 -15.15
C LEU A 112 -5.45 4.27 -15.15
N SER A 113 -4.17 4.18 -15.51
CA SER A 113 -3.40 2.94 -15.47
C SER A 113 -2.91 2.59 -14.06
N SER A 114 -2.64 3.59 -13.22
CA SER A 114 -2.19 3.43 -11.83
C SER A 114 -2.46 4.69 -10.99
N PRO A 115 -2.34 4.61 -9.65
CA PRO A 115 -2.44 5.78 -8.76
C PRO A 115 -1.38 6.87 -9.01
N ASN A 116 -0.27 6.53 -9.70
CA ASN A 116 0.76 7.51 -10.04
C ASN A 116 0.22 8.65 -10.92
N TYR A 117 -0.85 8.38 -11.68
CA TYR A 117 -1.49 9.33 -12.58
C TYR A 117 -2.69 10.06 -11.97
N PHE A 118 -2.93 9.88 -10.66
CA PHE A 118 -4.09 10.50 -10.00
C PHE A 118 -4.04 12.04 -9.98
N TYR A 119 -2.89 12.65 -10.29
CA TYR A 119 -2.79 14.09 -10.49
C TYR A 119 -3.68 14.62 -11.63
N LEU A 120 -4.10 13.76 -12.56
CA LEU A 120 -5.05 14.07 -13.63
C LEU A 120 -6.49 14.21 -13.12
N VAL A 121 -6.80 13.66 -11.94
CA VAL A 121 -8.12 13.71 -11.31
C VAL A 121 -8.13 14.72 -10.18
N ASP A 122 -7.21 14.57 -9.22
CA ASP A 122 -7.04 15.50 -8.10
C ASP A 122 -5.57 15.60 -7.69
N ARG A 123 -4.97 16.75 -8.02
CA ARG A 123 -3.55 17.02 -7.74
C ARG A 123 -3.22 17.04 -6.25
N ARG A 124 -4.15 17.45 -5.38
CA ARG A 124 -3.91 17.55 -3.94
C ARG A 124 -3.91 16.17 -3.29
N LEU A 125 -4.88 15.32 -3.67
CA LEU A 125 -4.93 13.93 -3.23
C LEU A 125 -3.70 13.16 -3.70
N TRP A 126 -3.26 13.43 -4.93
CA TRP A 126 -2.00 12.90 -5.45
C TRP A 126 -0.77 13.37 -4.68
N LEU A 127 -0.67 14.66 -4.36
CA LEU A 127 0.45 15.18 -3.58
C LEU A 127 0.58 14.48 -2.22
N TRP A 128 -0.54 14.28 -1.52
CA TRP A 128 -0.57 13.64 -0.21
C TRP A 128 -0.23 12.15 -0.23
N ASN A 129 -0.57 11.43 -1.31
CA ASN A 129 -0.53 9.97 -1.32
C ASN A 129 0.49 9.37 -2.28
N TRP A 130 0.54 9.85 -3.53
CA TRP A 130 1.22 9.15 -4.62
C TRP A 130 2.32 9.96 -5.31
N SER A 131 2.52 11.23 -4.92
CA SER A 131 3.73 11.96 -5.29
C SER A 131 4.97 11.27 -4.73
N LYS A 132 6.15 11.47 -5.35
CA LYS A 132 7.41 10.91 -4.84
C LYS A 132 7.63 11.17 -3.33
N PRO A 133 7.51 12.42 -2.83
CA PRO A 133 7.64 12.66 -1.39
C PRO A 133 6.47 12.06 -0.59
N GLY A 134 5.24 12.13 -1.12
CA GLY A 134 4.06 11.54 -0.44
C GLY A 134 4.21 10.04 -0.23
N LYS A 135 4.68 9.31 -1.23
CA LYS A 135 4.99 7.88 -1.12
C LYS A 135 6.04 7.60 -0.08
N ALA A 136 7.17 8.32 -0.14
CA ALA A 136 8.26 8.13 0.83
C ALA A 136 7.79 8.36 2.27
N VAL A 137 6.98 9.40 2.50
CA VAL A 137 6.41 9.67 3.83
C VAL A 137 5.43 8.56 4.25
N ASN A 138 4.50 8.15 3.38
CA ASN A 138 3.50 7.16 3.74
C ASN A 138 4.07 5.74 3.96
N SER A 139 5.13 5.37 3.23
CA SER A 139 5.71 4.02 3.33
C SER A 139 6.89 3.92 4.30
N ALA A 140 7.77 4.92 4.35
CA ALA A 140 9.03 4.82 5.08
C ALA A 140 9.03 5.54 6.43
N LEU A 141 8.25 6.63 6.61
CA LEU A 141 8.31 7.43 7.84
C LEU A 141 8.04 6.57 9.09
N PHE A 142 6.95 5.81 9.06
CA PHE A 142 6.57 4.96 10.17
C PHE A 142 7.59 3.84 10.41
N ALA A 143 7.94 3.06 9.38
CA ALA A 143 8.92 1.97 9.47
C ALA A 143 10.27 2.45 10.03
N VAL A 144 10.83 3.53 9.47
CA VAL A 144 12.17 4.04 9.83
C VAL A 144 12.17 4.56 11.27
N LEU A 145 11.21 5.42 11.63
CA LEU A 145 11.18 5.99 12.98
C LEU A 145 10.87 4.94 14.03
N MET A 146 9.96 4.00 13.75
CA MET A 146 9.67 2.87 14.64
C MET A 146 10.94 2.04 14.90
N VAL A 147 11.66 1.64 13.85
CA VAL A 147 12.87 0.80 13.97
C VAL A 147 14.00 1.51 14.71
N LEU A 148 14.23 2.79 14.42
CA LEU A 148 15.36 3.55 14.97
C LEU A 148 15.12 4.02 16.40
N THR A 149 13.92 4.52 16.70
CA THR A 149 13.64 5.10 18.02
C THR A 149 13.17 4.07 19.03
N ARG A 150 12.46 3.04 18.56
CA ARG A 150 11.75 2.07 19.40
C ARG A 150 10.94 2.72 20.53
N ASP A 151 10.44 3.93 20.29
CA ASP A 151 9.54 4.62 21.20
C ASP A 151 8.08 4.40 20.75
N PRO A 152 7.27 3.65 21.52
CA PRO A 152 5.90 3.34 21.14
C PRO A 152 5.00 4.57 21.10
N TRP A 153 5.29 5.62 21.87
CA TRP A 153 4.48 6.84 21.86
C TRP A 153 4.71 7.65 20.60
N LEU A 154 5.98 7.82 20.22
CA LEU A 154 6.34 8.47 18.96
C LEU A 154 5.79 7.69 17.75
N ALA A 155 5.98 6.37 17.73
CA ALA A 155 5.45 5.52 16.68
C ALA A 155 3.92 5.60 16.60
N GLY A 156 3.23 5.55 17.74
CA GLY A 156 1.77 5.68 17.82
C GLY A 156 1.26 7.04 17.34
N ALA A 157 1.97 8.12 17.67
CA ALA A 157 1.65 9.46 17.18
C ALA A 157 1.77 9.56 15.66
N ILE A 158 2.84 9.00 15.08
CA ILE A 158 3.04 8.97 13.62
C ILE A 158 1.96 8.11 12.94
N ALA A 159 1.68 6.92 13.44
CA ALA A 159 0.64 6.05 12.90
C ALA A 159 -0.74 6.74 12.91
N THR A 160 -1.06 7.44 14.00
CA THR A 160 -2.32 8.19 14.13
C THR A 160 -2.36 9.40 13.19
N MET A 161 -1.23 10.09 12.99
CA MET A 161 -1.10 11.18 12.03
C MET A 161 -1.36 10.69 10.60
N LEU A 162 -0.75 9.56 10.20
CA LEU A 162 -0.95 8.95 8.89
C LEU A 162 -2.41 8.48 8.71
N LEU A 163 -3.00 7.84 9.73
CA LEU A 163 -4.43 7.52 9.76
C LEU A 163 -5.30 8.74 9.53
N THR A 164 -5.02 9.84 10.22
CA THR A 164 -5.75 11.10 10.03
C THR A 164 -5.63 11.59 8.59
N LEU A 165 -4.42 11.56 8.01
CA LEU A 165 -4.20 11.93 6.62
C LEU A 165 -4.99 11.05 5.64
N LYS A 166 -5.08 9.73 5.89
CA LYS A 166 -5.87 8.82 5.06
C LYS A 166 -7.36 9.03 5.20
N VAL A 167 -7.86 9.28 6.41
CA VAL A 167 -9.26 9.65 6.63
C VAL A 167 -9.60 10.93 5.87
N LEU A 168 -8.76 11.98 5.98
CA LEU A 168 -8.95 13.22 5.23
C LEU A 168 -8.89 13.02 3.71
N SER A 169 -7.99 12.16 3.25
CA SER A 169 -7.88 11.76 1.84
C SER A 169 -9.14 11.06 1.35
N THR A 170 -9.68 10.12 2.13
CA THR A 170 -10.93 9.40 1.82
C THR A 170 -12.15 10.32 1.85
N VAL A 171 -12.24 11.26 2.79
CA VAL A 171 -13.29 12.29 2.82
C VAL A 171 -13.20 13.20 1.60
N ARG A 172 -11.99 13.54 1.15
CA ARG A 172 -11.81 14.30 -0.10
C ARG A 172 -12.26 13.49 -1.30
N LEU A 173 -11.88 12.22 -1.37
CA LEU A 173 -12.28 11.31 -2.44
C LEU A 173 -13.80 11.14 -2.50
N SER A 174 -14.48 11.01 -1.36
CA SER A 174 -15.94 10.88 -1.31
C SER A 174 -16.65 12.15 -1.79
N ARG A 175 -16.08 13.33 -1.50
CA ARG A 175 -16.57 14.61 -2.03
C ARG A 175 -16.33 14.80 -3.53
N LEU A 176 -15.27 14.20 -4.09
CA LEU A 176 -15.06 14.17 -5.54
C LEU A 176 -16.10 13.29 -6.25
N GLY A 177 -16.60 12.26 -5.55
CA GLY A 177 -17.49 11.25 -6.10
C GLY A 177 -16.72 10.21 -6.93
N LEU A 178 -17.11 8.94 -6.79
CA LEU A 178 -16.57 7.87 -7.63
C LEU A 178 -17.45 7.76 -8.88
N PRO A 179 -16.91 7.98 -10.10
CA PRO A 179 -17.68 7.77 -11.31
C PRO A 179 -18.12 6.31 -11.39
N VAL A 180 -19.42 6.08 -11.58
CA VAL A 180 -19.96 4.74 -11.84
C VAL A 180 -19.50 4.32 -13.24
N PRO A 181 -18.84 3.17 -13.41
CA PRO A 181 -18.46 2.68 -14.74
C PRO A 181 -19.70 2.59 -15.63
N ARG A 182 -19.75 3.39 -16.70
CA ARG A 182 -20.79 3.27 -17.73
C ARG A 182 -20.57 1.94 -18.44
N GLY A 183 -21.38 0.93 -18.14
CA GLY A 183 -21.27 -0.41 -18.73
C GLY A 183 -21.26 -1.58 -17.76
N CYS A 184 -21.35 -1.36 -16.44
CA CYS A 184 -21.69 -2.46 -15.53
C CYS A 184 -23.10 -2.98 -15.90
N LEU A 185 -23.19 -4.25 -16.28
CA LEU A 185 -24.48 -4.95 -16.33
C LEU A 185 -25.09 -4.87 -14.94
N GLN A 186 -26.13 -4.04 -14.78
CA GLN A 186 -26.95 -4.12 -13.58
C GLN A 186 -27.75 -5.41 -13.67
N PRO A 187 -27.89 -6.17 -12.57
CA PRO A 187 -28.83 -7.28 -12.55
C PRO A 187 -30.20 -6.71 -12.92
N VAL A 188 -30.84 -7.27 -13.96
CA VAL A 188 -32.19 -6.90 -14.39
C VAL A 188 -33.09 -6.91 -13.16
N GLN A 189 -33.66 -5.75 -12.83
CA GLN A 189 -34.58 -5.62 -11.70
C GLN A 189 -35.80 -6.50 -11.99
N LYS A 190 -36.00 -7.58 -11.22
CA LYS A 190 -37.10 -8.55 -11.36
C LYS A 190 -38.49 -7.97 -11.02
N SER A 191 -38.73 -6.67 -11.17
CA SER A 191 -39.99 -6.01 -10.79
C SER A 191 -40.95 -5.73 -11.94
N GLU A 192 -40.68 -6.21 -13.17
CA GLU A 192 -41.58 -6.02 -14.33
C GLU A 192 -42.10 -7.35 -14.94
N LEU A 193 -42.04 -8.46 -14.19
CA LEU A 193 -42.53 -9.77 -14.62
C LEU A 193 -43.67 -10.31 -13.71
N ALA A 194 -44.52 -9.42 -13.19
CA ALA A 194 -45.75 -9.79 -12.48
C ALA A 194 -46.97 -9.15 -13.15
#